data_AF-A0A831YAB7-F1
#
_entry.id   AF-A0A831YAB7-F1
#
_cell.length_a   1.000
_cell.length_b   1.000
_cell.length_c   1.000
_cell.angle_alpha   90.00
_cell.angle_beta   90.00
_cell.angle_gamma   90.00
#
_symmetry.space_group_name_H-M   'P 1'
#
loop_
_entity.id
_entity.type
_entity.pdbx_description
1 polymer ?
#
loop_
_entity_poly.entity_id
_entity_poly.type
_entity_poly.pdbx_seq_one_letter_code
_entity_poly.pdbx_strand_id
1 'polypeptide(L)'
;MKVSTGENPKNLIDYDDPGQVSFWQAAPPGPIKPWAIFDLGKPTTISRIWMLANINTDDGWLVDFVWEKSLDGQNFEEIIDAKVPNNDTFRNVIDIEPVSTRYLRLKINHFRGVAPHLNCVIFYMPGKPQVPIPPRGKYVLLVGDQMNGGTFTQLAPYIETLDLGLQTLTVPHYEISLDMLNRLQNKPVAIILSGNNADYPHLPMYEFNGVYEIIRNTNIPLLGICAGHQMLAFTYGYSFVRSMGWEALTALEVPQQIKPIRILIDDPIFKGMKNPFIAPEIHGWAIAVVPKDFELLAASTYIQSIKHKDKFIYGSQFHPEVEVSYNEGKKFLINFLKMALKNS
;
A
#
# COMPACT_ATOMS: atom_id res chain seq x y z
N MET A 1 2.71 -22.18 -11.03
CA MET A 1 1.51 -22.82 -10.43
C MET A 1 0.97 -23.90 -11.37
N LYS A 2 0.34 -24.97 -10.84
CA LYS A 2 -0.44 -25.94 -11.61
C LYS A 2 -1.89 -25.91 -11.13
N VAL A 3 -2.86 -26.06 -12.02
CA VAL A 3 -4.29 -26.04 -11.66
C VAL A 3 -5.01 -27.22 -12.29
N SER A 4 -6.13 -27.63 -11.70
CA SER A 4 -6.93 -28.75 -12.22
C SER A 4 -7.59 -28.43 -13.57
N THR A 5 -8.03 -27.19 -13.76
CA THR A 5 -8.81 -26.68 -14.92
C THR A 5 -8.83 -25.15 -14.95
N GLY A 6 -9.17 -24.53 -16.08
CA GLY A 6 -9.34 -23.07 -16.23
C GLY A 6 -8.41 -22.42 -17.25
N GLU A 7 -8.70 -21.17 -17.61
CA GLU A 7 -7.79 -20.33 -18.39
C GLU A 7 -6.87 -19.52 -17.46
N ASN A 8 -5.65 -19.28 -17.94
CA ASN A 8 -4.61 -18.43 -17.38
C ASN A 8 -3.98 -18.82 -16.01
N PRO A 9 -3.14 -19.87 -15.95
CA PRO A 9 -2.32 -20.18 -14.78
C PRO A 9 -1.01 -19.37 -14.69
N LYS A 10 -0.73 -18.46 -15.65
CA LYS A 10 0.59 -17.81 -15.75
C LYS A 10 0.80 -16.68 -14.74
N ASN A 11 -0.25 -15.95 -14.34
CA ASN A 11 -0.10 -14.73 -13.53
C ASN A 11 -1.01 -14.69 -12.28
N LEU A 12 -0.93 -15.69 -11.41
CA LEU A 12 -1.02 -15.40 -9.96
C LEU A 12 0.34 -14.74 -9.59
N ILE A 13 0.45 -13.47 -9.99
CA ILE A 13 1.61 -12.56 -10.13
C ILE A 13 2.99 -13.20 -10.42
N ASP A 14 3.37 -13.03 -11.69
CA ASP A 14 4.69 -12.67 -12.21
C ASP A 14 4.69 -11.12 -12.40
N TYR A 15 5.82 -10.43 -12.15
CA TYR A 15 5.88 -8.97 -11.92
C TYR A 15 5.99 -8.10 -13.20
N ASP A 16 5.96 -8.67 -14.41
CA ASP A 16 6.29 -7.94 -15.67
C ASP A 16 5.13 -7.74 -16.67
N ASP A 17 3.87 -8.13 -16.40
CA ASP A 17 2.75 -7.96 -17.36
C ASP A 17 1.41 -7.54 -16.70
N PRO A 18 1.03 -6.24 -16.74
CA PRO A 18 -0.15 -5.69 -16.07
C PRO A 18 -1.46 -5.75 -16.90
N GLY A 19 -1.50 -6.47 -18.02
CA GLY A 19 -2.45 -6.21 -19.10
C GLY A 19 -3.64 -7.15 -19.30
N GLN A 20 -3.99 -8.11 -18.41
CA GLN A 20 -5.23 -8.89 -18.47
C GLN A 20 -5.66 -9.35 -17.07
N VAL A 21 -6.96 -9.48 -16.82
CA VAL A 21 -7.51 -9.84 -15.50
C VAL A 21 -6.86 -11.13 -15.00
N SER A 22 -5.96 -10.98 -14.01
CA SER A 22 -5.00 -11.99 -13.58
C SER A 22 -5.53 -12.75 -12.38
N PHE A 23 -6.55 -13.56 -12.63
CA PHE A 23 -7.13 -14.46 -11.65
C PHE A 23 -7.12 -15.88 -12.17
N TRP A 24 -7.16 -16.85 -11.26
CA TRP A 24 -7.51 -18.21 -11.64
C TRP A 24 -9.00 -18.43 -11.44
N GLN A 25 -9.67 -18.88 -12.49
CA GLN A 25 -11.04 -19.38 -12.45
C GLN A 25 -11.10 -20.73 -13.16
N ALA A 26 -11.74 -21.72 -12.56
CA ALA A 26 -11.94 -22.99 -13.24
C ALA A 26 -12.89 -22.82 -14.44
N ALA A 27 -12.68 -23.57 -15.53
CA ALA A 27 -13.59 -23.53 -16.69
C ALA A 27 -14.98 -24.08 -16.29
N PRO A 28 -16.11 -23.41 -16.61
CA PRO A 28 -17.45 -23.96 -16.39
C PRO A 28 -17.86 -24.95 -17.51
N PRO A 29 -18.65 -26.01 -17.24
CA PRO A 29 -18.84 -26.69 -15.96
C PRO A 29 -17.66 -27.66 -15.73
N GLY A 30 -16.75 -27.26 -14.85
CA GLY A 30 -15.48 -27.97 -14.61
C GLY A 30 -15.60 -29.12 -13.60
N PRO A 31 -14.51 -29.86 -13.35
CA PRO A 31 -14.50 -31.02 -12.47
C PRO A 31 -14.99 -30.69 -11.06
N ILE A 32 -15.65 -31.67 -10.44
CA ILE A 32 -16.39 -31.59 -9.17
C ILE A 32 -15.49 -31.23 -7.95
N LYS A 33 -14.15 -31.28 -8.10
CA LYS A 33 -13.17 -30.99 -7.03
C LYS A 33 -11.94 -30.24 -7.56
N PRO A 34 -12.07 -28.94 -7.86
CA PRO A 34 -10.99 -28.17 -8.44
C PRO A 34 -9.85 -27.92 -7.43
N TRP A 35 -8.63 -27.76 -7.93
CA TRP A 35 -7.44 -27.55 -7.10
C TRP A 35 -6.42 -26.62 -7.77
N ALA A 36 -5.60 -25.98 -6.93
CA ALA A 36 -4.44 -25.18 -7.34
C ALA A 36 -3.20 -25.58 -6.53
N ILE A 37 -2.07 -25.85 -7.20
CA ILE A 37 -0.77 -26.20 -6.63
C ILE A 37 0.23 -25.08 -6.87
N PHE A 38 0.82 -24.60 -5.79
CA PHE A 38 1.86 -23.58 -5.72
C PHE A 38 3.21 -24.27 -5.43
N ASP A 39 4.21 -24.05 -6.27
CA ASP A 39 5.61 -24.49 -6.03
C ASP A 39 6.40 -23.27 -5.53
N LEU A 40 6.90 -23.34 -4.31
CA LEU A 40 7.71 -22.29 -3.68
C LEU A 40 9.19 -22.32 -4.16
N GLY A 41 9.55 -23.23 -5.06
CA GLY A 41 10.88 -23.42 -5.62
C GLY A 41 11.84 -24.19 -4.70
N LYS A 42 11.76 -23.94 -3.39
CA LYS A 42 12.52 -24.64 -2.34
C LYS A 42 11.67 -24.84 -1.08
N PRO A 43 12.01 -25.82 -0.22
CA PRO A 43 11.39 -25.94 1.10
C PRO A 43 11.45 -24.61 1.85
N THR A 44 10.28 -24.09 2.21
CA THR A 44 10.08 -22.81 2.88
C THR A 44 9.09 -23.02 4.01
N THR A 45 9.39 -22.46 5.18
CA THR A 45 8.46 -22.53 6.31
C THR A 45 7.44 -21.41 6.19
N ILE A 46 6.16 -21.74 6.35
CA ILE A 46 5.03 -20.80 6.37
C ILE A 46 4.22 -20.94 7.66
N SER A 47 3.58 -19.86 8.10
CA SER A 47 2.73 -19.83 9.31
C SER A 47 1.38 -19.12 9.11
N ARG A 48 1.16 -18.54 7.92
CA ARG A 48 -0.13 -17.93 7.57
C ARG A 48 -0.35 -17.95 6.06
N ILE A 49 -1.61 -18.14 5.68
CA ILE A 49 -2.10 -18.05 4.31
C ILE A 49 -3.14 -16.93 4.25
N TRP A 50 -2.96 -15.97 3.34
CA TRP A 50 -3.96 -14.95 3.06
C TRP A 50 -4.45 -15.12 1.63
N MET A 51 -5.74 -15.07 1.39
CA MET A 51 -6.29 -15.26 0.05
C MET A 51 -7.57 -14.46 -0.19
N LEU A 52 -7.76 -14.07 -1.45
CA LEU A 52 -8.94 -13.39 -1.96
C LEU A 52 -9.59 -14.22 -3.07
N ALA A 53 -10.89 -14.45 -2.95
CA ALA A 53 -11.77 -14.87 -4.03
C ALA A 53 -12.37 -13.64 -4.76
N ASN A 54 -13.40 -13.86 -5.58
CA ASN A 54 -14.09 -12.80 -6.31
C ASN A 54 -14.56 -11.65 -5.39
N ILE A 55 -14.05 -10.44 -5.62
CA ILE A 55 -14.35 -9.26 -4.79
C ILE A 55 -15.65 -8.55 -5.20
N ASN A 56 -16.14 -8.79 -6.43
CA ASN A 56 -17.25 -8.04 -7.01
C ASN A 56 -18.60 -8.69 -6.72
N THR A 57 -18.64 -10.02 -6.63
CA THR A 57 -19.84 -10.84 -6.41
C THR A 57 -19.50 -12.07 -5.57
N ASP A 58 -20.51 -12.74 -5.02
CA ASP A 58 -20.32 -14.00 -4.29
C ASP A 58 -20.15 -15.24 -5.20
N ASP A 59 -20.41 -15.11 -6.50
CA ASP A 59 -20.05 -16.11 -7.50
C ASP A 59 -18.54 -16.41 -7.49
N GLY A 60 -18.20 -17.69 -7.36
CA GLY A 60 -16.85 -18.21 -7.25
C GLY A 60 -16.23 -18.16 -5.86
N TRP A 61 -16.95 -17.73 -4.83
CA TRP A 61 -16.48 -17.83 -3.44
C TRP A 61 -16.29 -19.28 -3.03
N LEU A 62 -15.17 -19.58 -2.38
CA LEU A 62 -14.91 -20.90 -1.82
C LEU A 62 -15.71 -21.06 -0.53
N VAL A 63 -16.47 -22.15 -0.40
CA VAL A 63 -17.33 -22.43 0.76
C VAL A 63 -16.77 -23.55 1.62
N ASP A 64 -16.11 -24.53 1.01
CA ASP A 64 -15.40 -25.59 1.72
C ASP A 64 -14.10 -25.86 0.98
N PHE A 65 -12.97 -25.68 1.66
CA PHE A 65 -11.65 -25.93 1.09
C PHE A 65 -10.62 -26.28 2.17
N VAL A 66 -9.53 -26.91 1.74
CA VAL A 66 -8.41 -27.30 2.59
C VAL A 66 -7.08 -27.01 1.88
N TRP A 67 -6.10 -26.56 2.65
CA TRP A 67 -4.71 -26.51 2.19
C TRP A 67 -3.95 -27.78 2.57
N GLU A 68 -3.20 -28.30 1.61
CA GLU A 68 -2.33 -29.45 1.75
C GLU A 68 -0.88 -29.04 1.45
N LYS A 69 0.08 -29.76 2.02
CA LYS A 69 1.53 -29.55 1.86
C LYS A 69 2.18 -30.75 1.17
N SER A 70 3.29 -30.53 0.48
CA SER A 70 4.11 -31.60 -0.09
C SER A 70 5.57 -31.17 -0.30
N LEU A 71 6.52 -32.07 -0.09
CA LEU A 71 7.94 -31.82 -0.41
C LEU A 71 8.29 -32.20 -1.85
N ASP A 72 7.60 -33.19 -2.41
CA ASP A 72 7.90 -33.80 -3.71
C ASP A 72 6.90 -33.41 -4.82
N GLY A 73 5.79 -32.76 -4.45
CA GLY A 73 4.73 -32.34 -5.38
C GLY A 73 3.85 -33.50 -5.86
N GLN A 74 3.98 -34.68 -5.25
CA GLN A 74 3.23 -35.90 -5.58
C GLN A 74 2.38 -36.35 -4.40
N ASN A 75 2.99 -36.45 -3.21
CA ASN A 75 2.34 -36.89 -1.98
C ASN A 75 1.93 -35.67 -1.17
N PHE A 76 0.62 -35.44 -1.06
CA PHE A 76 0.05 -34.28 -0.36
C PHE A 76 -0.60 -34.70 0.95
N GLU A 77 -0.29 -33.95 2.01
CA GLU A 77 -0.86 -34.11 3.35
C GLU A 77 -1.65 -32.86 3.72
N GLU A 78 -2.81 -33.02 4.33
CA GLU A 78 -3.60 -31.87 4.81
C GLU A 78 -2.87 -31.12 5.92
N ILE A 79 -2.86 -29.79 5.84
CA ILE A 79 -2.49 -28.92 6.95
C ILE A 79 -3.74 -28.80 7.82
N ILE A 80 -3.70 -29.40 9.02
CA ILE A 80 -4.88 -29.56 9.89
C ILE A 80 -5.55 -28.20 10.19
N ASP A 81 -4.75 -27.19 10.51
CA ASP A 81 -5.22 -25.84 10.87
C ASP A 81 -5.68 -25.02 9.66
N ALA A 82 -5.54 -25.56 8.44
CA ALA A 82 -5.87 -24.87 7.19
C ALA A 82 -7.11 -25.44 6.50
N LYS A 83 -8.00 -26.08 7.26
CA LYS A 83 -9.33 -26.52 6.82
C LYS A 83 -10.33 -25.40 7.08
N VAL A 84 -11.08 -25.00 6.06
CA VAL A 84 -12.05 -23.91 6.16
C VAL A 84 -13.42 -24.39 5.67
N PRO A 85 -14.23 -25.01 6.54
CA PRO A 85 -15.60 -25.39 6.22
C PRO A 85 -16.56 -24.20 6.39
N ASN A 86 -17.68 -24.20 5.66
CA ASN A 86 -18.76 -23.21 5.78
C ASN A 86 -18.30 -21.75 5.61
N ASN A 87 -17.31 -21.51 4.76
CA ASN A 87 -16.82 -20.17 4.48
C ASN A 87 -17.87 -19.32 3.74
N ASP A 88 -18.04 -18.07 4.18
CA ASP A 88 -18.98 -17.09 3.62
C ASP A 88 -18.32 -15.71 3.44
N THR A 89 -17.06 -15.72 3.03
CA THR A 89 -16.30 -14.49 2.75
C THR A 89 -15.36 -14.72 1.57
N PHE A 90 -15.21 -13.70 0.73
CA PHE A 90 -14.16 -13.70 -0.30
C PHE A 90 -12.75 -13.58 0.29
N ARG A 91 -12.61 -13.04 1.51
CA ARG A 91 -11.31 -12.78 2.14
C ARG A 91 -11.06 -13.76 3.28
N ASN A 92 -9.99 -14.55 3.13
CA ASN A 92 -9.58 -15.54 4.13
C ASN A 92 -8.18 -15.21 4.65
N VAL A 93 -8.02 -15.26 5.98
CA VAL A 93 -6.72 -15.19 6.68
C VAL A 93 -6.64 -16.42 7.57
N ILE A 94 -5.72 -17.32 7.27
CA ILE A 94 -5.63 -18.65 7.87
C ILE A 94 -4.27 -18.74 8.55
N ASP A 95 -4.29 -18.66 9.88
CA ASP A 95 -3.10 -18.92 10.70
C ASP A 95 -2.93 -20.42 10.88
N ILE A 96 -1.69 -20.90 10.70
CA ILE A 96 -1.34 -22.31 10.81
C ILE A 96 -0.11 -22.46 11.69
N GLU A 97 0.02 -23.59 12.38
CA GLU A 97 1.31 -23.94 12.97
C GLU A 97 2.40 -23.94 11.89
N PRO A 98 3.63 -23.46 12.19
CA PRO A 98 4.72 -23.39 11.22
C PRO A 98 4.94 -24.71 10.47
N VAL A 99 4.70 -24.71 9.16
CA VAL A 99 4.89 -25.87 8.28
C VAL A 99 6.00 -25.57 7.28
N SER A 100 7.02 -26.42 7.23
CA SER A 100 8.04 -26.38 6.18
C SER A 100 7.65 -27.26 5.00
N THR A 101 7.52 -26.66 3.82
CA THR A 101 7.09 -27.36 2.62
C THR A 101 7.61 -26.69 1.34
N ARG A 102 7.64 -27.42 0.22
CA ARG A 102 7.96 -26.83 -1.09
C ARG A 102 6.69 -26.57 -1.89
N TYR A 103 5.71 -27.44 -1.80
CA TYR A 103 4.47 -27.37 -2.55
C TYR A 103 3.29 -27.18 -1.62
N LEU A 104 2.40 -26.26 -1.98
CA LEU A 104 1.11 -26.06 -1.32
C LEU A 104 0.00 -26.35 -2.32
N ARG A 105 -1.01 -27.13 -1.92
CA ARG A 105 -2.19 -27.39 -2.73
C ARG A 105 -3.43 -26.90 -2.03
N LEU A 106 -4.14 -25.98 -2.67
CA LEU A 106 -5.51 -25.63 -2.32
C LEU A 106 -6.45 -26.62 -2.99
N LYS A 107 -7.19 -27.37 -2.18
CA LYS A 107 -8.21 -28.31 -2.62
C LYS A 107 -9.58 -27.76 -2.25
N ILE A 108 -10.43 -27.58 -3.25
CA ILE A 108 -11.73 -26.92 -3.10
C ILE A 108 -12.81 -28.01 -3.17
N ASN A 109 -13.54 -28.17 -2.07
CA ASN A 109 -14.62 -29.15 -1.94
C ASN A 109 -15.99 -28.55 -2.32
N HIS A 110 -16.20 -27.26 -2.05
CA HIS A 110 -17.44 -26.55 -2.38
C HIS A 110 -17.18 -25.06 -2.65
N PHE A 111 -17.95 -24.47 -3.55
CA PHE A 111 -17.89 -23.05 -3.94
C PHE A 111 -19.27 -22.57 -4.42
N ARG A 112 -19.49 -21.26 -4.47
CA ARG A 112 -20.72 -20.65 -4.98
C ARG A 112 -20.68 -20.49 -6.50
N GLY A 113 -21.85 -20.67 -7.13
CA GLY A 113 -22.07 -20.43 -8.55
C GLY A 113 -21.40 -21.45 -9.46
N VAL A 114 -20.83 -21.01 -10.59
CA VAL A 114 -20.50 -21.92 -11.71
C VAL A 114 -19.06 -22.44 -11.70
N ALA A 115 -18.13 -21.71 -11.07
CA ALA A 115 -16.73 -22.10 -10.93
C ALA A 115 -16.06 -21.31 -9.80
N PRO A 116 -15.11 -21.91 -9.04
CA PRO A 116 -14.35 -21.17 -8.04
C PRO A 116 -13.47 -20.11 -8.69
N HIS A 117 -13.23 -19.03 -7.95
CA HIS A 117 -12.46 -17.88 -8.39
C HIS A 117 -11.45 -17.49 -7.32
N LEU A 118 -10.17 -17.37 -7.70
CA LEU A 118 -9.07 -16.89 -6.87
C LEU A 118 -8.40 -15.68 -7.51
N ASN A 119 -8.43 -14.56 -6.79
CA ASN A 119 -7.77 -13.31 -7.19
C ASN A 119 -6.35 -13.23 -6.66
N CYS A 120 -6.12 -13.70 -5.41
CA CYS A 120 -4.83 -13.55 -4.76
C CYS A 120 -4.60 -14.66 -3.72
N VAL A 121 -3.36 -15.12 -3.59
CA VAL A 121 -2.89 -15.94 -2.48
C VAL A 121 -1.50 -15.45 -2.06
N ILE A 122 -1.30 -15.21 -0.77
CA ILE A 122 -0.04 -14.80 -0.16
C ILE A 122 0.30 -15.77 0.98
N PHE A 123 1.55 -16.24 1.01
CA PHE A 123 2.07 -17.09 2.07
C PHE A 123 3.04 -16.29 2.95
N TYR A 124 2.84 -16.33 4.27
CA TYR A 124 3.71 -15.65 5.23
C TYR A 124 4.60 -16.65 5.96
N MET A 125 5.90 -16.35 6.05
CA MET A 125 6.86 -17.14 6.82
C MET A 125 6.64 -16.98 8.33
N PRO A 126 7.01 -17.98 9.16
CA PRO A 126 7.03 -17.84 10.61
C PRO A 126 8.06 -16.81 11.05
N GLY A 127 7.75 -16.16 12.15
CA GLY A 127 8.49 -15.00 12.60
C GLY A 127 7.90 -13.75 11.98
N LYS A 128 7.90 -12.69 12.77
CA LYS A 128 7.54 -11.37 12.26
C LYS A 128 8.66 -10.91 11.33
N PRO A 129 8.38 -10.06 10.31
CA PRO A 129 9.44 -9.36 9.60
C PRO A 129 10.42 -8.78 10.62
N GLN A 130 11.72 -8.92 10.34
CA GLN A 130 12.73 -8.29 11.19
C GLN A 130 12.40 -6.81 11.26
N VAL A 131 12.26 -6.30 12.49
CA VAL A 131 11.99 -4.87 12.67
C VAL A 131 13.26 -4.14 12.23
N PRO A 132 13.16 -3.13 11.37
CA PRO A 132 14.32 -2.34 10.99
C PRO A 132 14.92 -1.69 12.24
N ILE A 133 16.24 -1.59 12.28
CA ILE A 133 16.96 -0.99 13.39
C ILE A 133 16.94 0.53 13.21
N PRO A 134 16.30 1.30 14.11
CA PRO A 134 16.32 2.74 14.00
C PRO A 134 17.72 3.33 14.22
N PRO A 135 18.02 4.49 13.64
CA PRO A 135 19.19 5.26 14.02
C PRO A 135 19.14 5.67 15.50
N ARG A 136 20.32 5.92 16.09
CA ARG A 136 20.47 6.32 17.51
C ARG A 136 19.82 7.67 17.86
N GLY A 137 19.57 8.52 16.87
CA GLY A 137 19.05 9.88 17.05
C GLY A 137 17.56 10.03 16.75
N LYS A 138 17.08 11.28 16.75
CA LYS A 138 15.76 11.61 16.22
C LYS A 138 15.73 11.30 14.72
N TYR A 139 14.65 10.70 14.27
CA TYR A 139 14.55 10.28 12.88
C TYR A 139 13.13 10.33 12.34
N VAL A 140 13.04 10.37 11.02
CA VAL A 140 11.80 10.27 10.26
C VAL A 140 11.74 8.88 9.64
N LEU A 141 10.62 8.18 9.81
CA LEU A 141 10.35 6.94 9.10
C LEU A 141 9.76 7.27 7.73
N LEU A 142 10.47 6.92 6.66
CA LEU A 142 10.00 7.04 5.29
C LEU A 142 9.41 5.72 4.83
N VAL A 143 8.24 5.79 4.21
CA VAL A 143 7.56 4.64 3.62
C VAL A 143 7.69 4.77 2.13
N GLY A 144 8.63 4.01 1.57
CA GLY A 144 8.89 3.92 0.15
C GLY A 144 7.78 3.15 -0.55
N ASP A 145 7.32 3.72 -1.65
CA ASP A 145 6.22 3.23 -2.47
C ASP A 145 6.73 2.39 -3.67
N GLN A 146 8.05 2.26 -3.83
CA GLN A 146 8.69 1.36 -4.80
C GLN A 146 8.98 -0.01 -4.19
N MET A 147 9.04 -1.05 -5.03
CA MET A 147 9.33 -2.43 -4.60
C MET A 147 10.74 -2.61 -4.01
N ASN A 148 11.68 -1.73 -4.32
CA ASN A 148 13.01 -1.71 -3.69
C ASN A 148 13.03 -0.92 -2.37
N GLY A 149 11.87 -0.44 -1.89
CA GLY A 149 11.73 0.41 -0.72
C GLY A 149 12.19 1.86 -0.92
N GLY A 150 12.64 2.25 -2.11
CA GLY A 150 13.03 3.60 -2.44
C GLY A 150 11.84 4.56 -2.55
N THR A 151 12.16 5.86 -2.54
CA THR A 151 11.23 6.92 -2.91
C THR A 151 11.59 7.38 -4.32
N PHE A 152 10.60 7.71 -5.17
CA PHE A 152 10.88 8.28 -6.51
C PHE A 152 11.71 9.58 -6.47
N THR A 153 11.67 10.27 -5.32
CA THR A 153 12.39 11.52 -5.06
C THR A 153 13.60 11.32 -4.15
N GLN A 154 14.44 12.35 -3.98
CA GLN A 154 15.55 12.34 -3.02
C GLN A 154 15.13 12.75 -1.59
N LEU A 155 14.04 12.16 -1.08
CA LEU A 155 13.40 12.60 0.16
C LEU A 155 14.29 12.38 1.39
N ALA A 156 14.93 11.22 1.52
CA ALA A 156 15.86 10.94 2.62
C ALA A 156 17.05 11.90 2.66
N PRO A 157 17.84 12.04 1.57
CA PRO A 157 18.92 13.02 1.51
C PRO A 157 18.44 14.44 1.80
N TYR A 158 17.29 14.83 1.24
CA TYR A 158 16.74 16.17 1.47
C TYR A 158 16.47 16.43 2.96
N ILE A 159 15.79 15.51 3.66
CA ILE A 159 15.49 15.65 5.09
C ILE A 159 16.78 15.72 5.93
N GLU A 160 17.77 14.90 5.60
CA GLU A 160 19.05 14.87 6.33
C GLU A 160 19.89 16.13 6.10
N THR A 161 19.68 16.85 4.99
CA THR A 161 20.32 18.17 4.74
C THR A 161 19.64 19.32 5.49
N LEU A 162 18.44 19.11 6.04
CA LEU A 162 17.76 20.14 6.83
C LEU A 162 18.49 20.29 8.17
N ASP A 163 18.68 21.53 8.61
CA ASP A 163 19.23 21.87 9.93
C ASP A 163 18.21 21.61 11.05
N LEU A 164 17.80 20.34 11.18
CA LEU A 164 16.81 19.83 12.13
C LEU A 164 17.37 18.66 12.96
N GLY A 165 18.58 18.16 12.64
CA GLY A 165 19.21 17.04 13.34
C GLY A 165 18.44 15.72 13.20
N LEU A 166 17.71 15.55 12.09
CA LEU A 166 16.91 14.36 11.79
C LEU A 166 17.69 13.41 10.90
N GLN A 167 17.74 12.14 11.29
CA GLN A 167 18.16 11.04 10.42
C GLN A 167 16.94 10.43 9.72
N THR A 168 17.14 9.57 8.73
CA THR A 168 16.03 8.86 8.07
C THR A 168 16.15 7.35 8.24
N LEU A 169 15.01 6.67 8.27
CA LEU A 169 14.90 5.23 8.13
C LEU A 169 13.85 4.96 7.07
N THR A 170 14.20 4.23 6.01
CA THR A 170 13.27 3.92 4.93
C THR A 170 12.84 2.46 4.98
N VAL A 171 11.55 2.21 4.83
CA VAL A 171 10.97 0.86 4.70
C VAL A 171 10.07 0.81 3.47
N PRO A 172 9.96 -0.35 2.80
CA PRO A 172 8.96 -0.52 1.75
C PRO A 172 7.55 -0.55 2.33
N HIS A 173 6.58 -0.06 1.54
CA HIS A 173 5.16 0.00 1.91
C HIS A 173 4.55 -1.37 2.28
N TYR A 174 5.05 -2.48 1.72
CA TYR A 174 4.55 -3.83 2.03
C TYR A 174 5.14 -4.42 3.32
N GLU A 175 6.19 -3.82 3.91
CA GLU A 175 6.74 -4.25 5.21
C GLU A 175 6.18 -3.44 6.38
N ILE A 176 5.61 -2.26 6.11
CA ILE A 176 5.11 -1.41 7.16
C ILE A 176 3.80 -1.96 7.73
N SER A 177 3.65 -1.91 9.05
CA SER A 177 2.42 -2.29 9.76
C SER A 177 2.39 -1.64 11.14
N LEU A 178 1.23 -1.63 11.80
CA LEU A 178 1.14 -1.13 13.16
C LEU A 178 1.97 -1.99 14.13
N ASP A 179 2.03 -3.31 13.93
CA ASP A 179 2.90 -4.20 14.71
C ASP A 179 4.39 -3.89 14.53
N MET A 180 4.84 -3.64 13.29
CA MET A 180 6.21 -3.22 13.03
C MET A 180 6.52 -1.91 13.76
N LEU A 181 5.66 -0.89 13.62
CA LEU A 181 5.81 0.38 14.33
C LEU A 181 5.85 0.19 15.86
N ASN A 182 5.01 -0.70 16.39
CA ASN A 182 4.92 -0.99 17.82
C ASN A 182 6.18 -1.63 18.38
N ARG A 183 6.91 -2.40 17.57
CA ARG A 183 8.15 -3.08 17.98
C ARG A 183 9.43 -2.29 17.72
N LEU A 184 9.37 -1.09 17.14
CA LEU A 184 10.54 -0.24 17.00
C LEU A 184 11.13 0.10 18.37
N GLN A 185 12.47 0.06 18.48
CA GLN A 185 13.19 0.34 19.73
C GLN A 185 12.90 1.75 20.27
N ASN A 186 12.76 2.72 19.36
CA ASN A 186 12.34 4.08 19.61
C ASN A 186 11.35 4.52 18.52
N LYS A 187 10.41 5.40 18.84
CA LYS A 187 9.44 5.90 17.86
C LYS A 187 10.06 6.97 16.96
N PRO A 188 9.67 7.03 15.67
CA PRO A 188 10.08 8.13 14.80
C PRO A 188 9.38 9.42 15.23
N VAL A 189 10.02 10.55 14.91
CA VAL A 189 9.44 11.89 15.08
C VAL A 189 8.23 12.07 14.18
N ALA A 190 8.30 11.51 12.98
CA ALA A 190 7.22 11.54 12.01
C ALA A 190 7.32 10.34 11.05
N ILE A 191 6.19 10.02 10.41
CA ILE A 191 6.10 9.09 9.29
C ILE A 191 5.83 9.91 8.03
N ILE A 192 6.55 9.63 6.94
CA ILE A 192 6.25 10.21 5.63
C ILE A 192 5.97 9.10 4.63
N LEU A 193 4.78 9.13 4.04
CA LEU A 193 4.40 8.28 2.90
C LEU A 193 4.82 9.00 1.63
N SER A 194 5.72 8.42 0.83
CA SER A 194 6.22 9.03 -0.40
C SER A 194 5.21 8.96 -1.56
N GLY A 195 5.54 9.64 -2.65
CA GLY A 195 4.76 9.65 -3.88
C GLY A 195 5.16 8.54 -4.84
N ASN A 196 4.17 8.02 -5.58
CA ASN A 196 4.29 6.96 -6.59
C ASN A 196 3.82 7.47 -7.94
N ASN A 197 4.43 6.96 -9.00
CA ASN A 197 3.89 7.04 -10.35
C ASN A 197 2.84 5.93 -10.58
N ALA A 198 1.85 5.86 -9.70
CA ALA A 198 0.93 4.74 -9.60
C ALA A 198 -0.20 4.83 -10.65
N ASP A 199 -0.39 3.73 -11.36
CA ASP A 199 -1.64 3.44 -12.07
C ASP A 199 -2.49 2.50 -11.20
N TYR A 200 -3.31 3.09 -10.32
CA TYR A 200 -4.03 2.35 -9.28
C TYR A 200 -4.87 1.13 -9.74
N PRO A 201 -5.51 1.14 -10.92
CA PRO A 201 -6.20 -0.04 -11.46
C PRO A 201 -5.31 -1.27 -11.63
N HIS A 202 -4.00 -1.06 -11.82
CA HIS A 202 -3.02 -2.12 -12.03
C HIS A 202 -2.06 -2.29 -10.84
N LEU A 203 -2.20 -1.48 -9.79
CA LEU A 203 -1.38 -1.56 -8.59
C LEU A 203 -1.99 -2.58 -7.61
N PRO A 204 -1.20 -3.51 -7.03
CA PRO A 204 -1.67 -4.46 -6.03
C PRO A 204 -2.01 -3.74 -4.71
N MET A 205 -3.18 -3.09 -4.63
CA MET A 205 -3.57 -2.24 -3.51
C MET A 205 -3.57 -2.94 -2.14
N TYR A 206 -3.63 -4.27 -2.11
CA TYR A 206 -3.54 -5.05 -0.87
C TYR A 206 -2.18 -4.92 -0.17
N GLU A 207 -1.12 -4.57 -0.90
CA GLU A 207 0.23 -4.35 -0.34
C GLU A 207 0.26 -3.11 0.57
N PHE A 208 -0.66 -2.16 0.37
CA PHE A 208 -0.81 -0.95 1.17
C PHE A 208 -1.66 -1.15 2.43
N ASN A 209 -2.10 -2.39 2.74
CA ASN A 209 -2.94 -2.65 3.92
C ASN A 209 -2.31 -2.16 5.22
N GLY A 210 -0.99 -2.32 5.38
CA GLY A 210 -0.26 -1.80 6.53
C GLY A 210 -0.19 -0.27 6.57
N VAL A 211 -0.11 0.39 5.41
CA VAL A 211 -0.22 1.85 5.28
C VAL A 211 -1.60 2.33 5.76
N TYR A 212 -2.68 1.68 5.31
CA TYR A 212 -4.05 2.02 5.74
C TYR A 212 -4.25 1.79 7.25
N GLU A 213 -3.67 0.71 7.79
CA GLU A 213 -3.70 0.44 9.22
C GLU A 213 -3.03 1.57 10.01
N ILE A 214 -1.88 2.06 9.56
CA ILE A 214 -1.14 3.14 10.21
C ILE A 214 -1.89 4.45 10.14
N ILE A 215 -2.44 4.82 8.98
CA ILE A 215 -3.25 6.05 8.83
C ILE A 215 -4.44 6.04 9.82
N ARG A 216 -5.07 4.88 10.03
CA ARG A 216 -6.21 4.76 10.95
C ARG A 216 -5.82 4.76 12.43
N ASN A 217 -4.63 4.28 12.80
CA ASN A 217 -4.34 3.94 14.20
C ASN A 217 -3.14 4.65 14.81
N THR A 218 -2.28 5.27 14.00
CA THR A 218 -1.09 5.94 14.54
C THR A 218 -1.43 7.26 15.23
N ASN A 219 -0.71 7.53 16.32
CA ASN A 219 -0.64 8.85 16.95
C ASN A 219 0.67 9.59 16.61
N ILE A 220 1.55 8.97 15.82
CA ILE A 220 2.78 9.59 15.35
C ILE A 220 2.40 10.59 14.23
N PRO A 221 2.98 11.80 14.20
CA PRO A 221 2.78 12.75 13.11
C PRO A 221 3.00 12.08 11.75
N LEU A 222 2.06 12.24 10.82
CA LEU A 222 2.12 11.61 9.50
C LEU A 222 1.93 12.64 8.38
N LEU A 223 2.78 12.55 7.35
CA LEU A 223 2.63 13.31 6.12
C LEU A 223 2.52 12.36 4.93
N GLY A 224 1.47 12.50 4.12
CA GLY A 224 1.36 11.84 2.82
C GLY A 224 1.73 12.79 1.68
N ILE A 225 2.65 12.39 0.80
CA ILE A 225 3.05 13.18 -0.37
C ILE A 225 2.60 12.47 -1.65
N CYS A 226 1.94 13.17 -2.56
CA CYS A 226 1.42 12.65 -3.84
C CYS A 226 0.62 11.34 -3.68
N ALA A 227 1.16 10.16 -4.01
CA ALA A 227 0.49 8.88 -3.75
C ALA A 227 0.22 8.67 -2.26
N GLY A 228 1.15 9.02 -1.37
CA GLY A 228 0.91 9.03 0.07
C GLY A 228 -0.26 9.92 0.49
N HIS A 229 -0.43 11.08 -0.16
CA HIS A 229 -1.60 11.95 0.04
C HIS A 229 -2.89 11.27 -0.43
N GLN A 230 -2.86 10.57 -1.56
CA GLN A 230 -3.99 9.82 -2.09
C GLN A 230 -4.33 8.61 -1.19
N MET A 231 -3.34 7.96 -0.57
CA MET A 231 -3.56 6.88 0.41
C MET A 231 -4.33 7.34 1.64
N LEU A 232 -4.19 8.62 2.05
CA LEU A 232 -5.02 9.19 3.11
C LEU A 232 -6.50 9.12 2.74
N ALA A 233 -6.85 9.39 1.48
CA ALA A 233 -8.22 9.28 0.99
C ALA A 233 -8.66 7.84 0.76
N PHE A 234 -7.84 7.01 0.12
CA PHE A 234 -8.13 5.58 -0.10
C PHE A 234 -8.45 4.84 1.19
N THR A 235 -7.81 5.22 2.31
CA THR A 235 -8.08 4.66 3.63
C THR A 235 -9.56 4.72 4.02
N TYR A 236 -10.31 5.71 3.53
CA TYR A 236 -11.73 5.91 3.82
C TYR A 236 -12.65 5.53 2.66
N GLY A 237 -12.11 5.21 1.48
CA GLY A 237 -12.85 4.68 0.34
C GLY A 237 -12.16 4.88 -1.02
N TYR A 238 -12.35 3.93 -1.93
CA TYR A 238 -11.74 3.99 -3.26
C TYR A 238 -12.32 5.06 -4.18
N SER A 239 -13.59 5.44 -3.97
CA SER A 239 -14.26 6.50 -4.74
C SER A 239 -13.75 7.91 -4.46
N PHE A 240 -12.88 8.09 -3.44
CA PHE A 240 -12.34 9.40 -3.09
C PHE A 240 -11.20 9.85 -4.01
N VAL A 241 -10.64 8.97 -4.84
CA VAL A 241 -9.52 9.27 -5.74
C VAL A 241 -9.91 8.90 -7.17
N ARG A 242 -9.48 9.71 -8.14
CA ARG A 242 -9.78 9.50 -9.57
C ARG A 242 -8.56 9.68 -10.45
N SER A 243 -8.57 9.01 -11.60
CA SER A 243 -7.60 9.25 -12.65
C SER A 243 -7.87 10.62 -13.28
N MET A 244 -6.80 11.35 -13.56
CA MET A 244 -6.80 12.58 -14.34
C MET A 244 -6.25 12.36 -15.76
N GLY A 245 -5.79 11.14 -16.07
CA GLY A 245 -5.05 10.82 -17.29
C GLY A 245 -3.56 11.22 -17.22
N TRP A 246 -2.72 10.53 -17.99
CA TRP A 246 -1.28 10.82 -18.07
C TRP A 246 -0.94 12.18 -18.69
N GLU A 247 -1.86 12.74 -19.48
CA GLU A 247 -1.75 14.09 -20.05
C GLU A 247 -1.81 15.21 -18.99
N ALA A 248 -2.27 14.90 -17.77
CA ALA A 248 -2.31 15.82 -16.64
C ALA A 248 -1.01 15.83 -15.80
N LEU A 249 0.05 15.12 -16.22
CA LEU A 249 1.37 15.21 -15.60
C LEU A 249 1.95 16.62 -15.78
N THR A 250 1.70 17.48 -14.80
CA THR A 250 2.26 18.81 -14.78
C THR A 250 3.72 18.79 -14.29
N ALA A 251 4.60 19.15 -15.21
CA ALA A 251 5.89 19.77 -14.93
C ALA A 251 6.96 18.93 -14.22
N LEU A 252 7.81 18.32 -15.05
CA LEU A 252 9.26 18.39 -14.80
C LEU A 252 9.94 19.47 -15.66
N GLU A 253 9.39 19.82 -16.83
CA GLU A 253 10.14 20.60 -17.84
C GLU A 253 9.55 21.98 -18.19
N VAL A 254 8.28 22.26 -17.88
CA VAL A 254 7.61 23.51 -18.33
C VAL A 254 6.89 24.24 -17.18
N PRO A 255 7.50 25.28 -16.57
CA PRO A 255 6.90 26.07 -15.50
C PRO A 255 5.56 26.72 -15.86
N GLN A 256 5.31 26.97 -17.15
CA GLN A 256 4.12 27.65 -17.67
C GLN A 256 2.83 26.81 -17.54
N GLN A 257 2.93 25.52 -17.23
CA GLN A 257 1.78 24.65 -17.00
C GLN A 257 1.45 24.45 -15.51
N ILE A 258 2.30 24.95 -14.60
CA ILE A 258 2.10 24.81 -13.15
C ILE A 258 1.07 25.84 -12.69
N LYS A 259 -0.01 25.36 -12.07
CA LYS A 259 -1.08 26.23 -11.58
C LYS A 259 -0.75 26.74 -10.18
N PRO A 260 -1.01 28.02 -9.87
CA PRO A 260 -0.87 28.53 -8.51
C PRO A 260 -1.76 27.77 -7.53
N ILE A 261 -1.16 27.34 -6.42
CA ILE A 261 -1.85 26.66 -5.32
C ILE A 261 -2.31 27.73 -4.32
N ARG A 262 -3.63 27.78 -4.08
CA ARG A 262 -4.24 28.73 -3.14
C ARG A 262 -4.42 28.07 -1.78
N ILE A 263 -3.94 28.73 -0.74
CA ILE A 263 -4.22 28.37 0.65
C ILE A 263 -5.63 28.85 0.99
N LEU A 264 -6.46 27.93 1.47
CA LEU A 264 -7.88 28.13 1.76
C LEU A 264 -8.15 28.31 3.27
N ILE A 265 -7.33 27.67 4.10
CA ILE A 265 -7.38 27.73 5.55
C ILE A 265 -5.99 28.11 6.05
N ASP A 266 -5.91 29.13 6.92
CA ASP A 266 -4.65 29.48 7.57
C ASP A 266 -4.29 28.39 8.59
N ASP A 267 -3.17 27.70 8.36
CA ASP A 267 -2.68 26.62 9.20
C ASP A 267 -1.16 26.78 9.38
N PRO A 268 -0.60 26.49 10.58
CA PRO A 268 0.83 26.59 10.83
C PRO A 268 1.72 25.86 9.83
N ILE A 269 1.21 24.83 9.14
CA ILE A 269 1.96 24.13 8.09
C ILE A 269 2.37 25.04 6.92
N PHE A 270 1.61 26.12 6.64
CA PHE A 270 1.93 27.09 5.59
C PHE A 270 2.70 28.32 6.07
N LYS A 271 3.18 28.33 7.32
CA LYS A 271 3.85 29.50 7.90
C LYS A 271 4.99 30.01 6.99
N GLY A 272 4.90 31.27 6.59
CA GLY A 272 5.91 31.95 5.77
C GLY A 272 5.94 31.55 4.30
N MET A 273 4.92 30.84 3.81
CA MET A 273 4.69 30.59 2.38
C MET A 273 3.91 31.76 1.75
N LYS A 274 4.04 31.93 0.43
CA LYS A 274 3.20 32.86 -0.33
C LYS A 274 1.79 32.28 -0.49
N ASN A 275 0.80 33.14 -0.72
CA ASN A 275 -0.55 32.71 -1.11
C ASN A 275 -1.03 33.57 -2.30
N PRO A 276 -1.24 32.99 -3.49
CA PRO A 276 -0.93 31.60 -3.84
C PRO A 276 0.59 31.34 -3.90
N PHE A 277 0.98 30.07 -3.96
CA PHE A 277 2.38 29.65 -4.18
C PHE A 277 2.48 28.67 -5.35
N ILE A 278 3.70 28.46 -5.85
CA ILE A 278 4.00 27.49 -6.92
C ILE A 278 4.80 26.32 -6.35
N ALA A 279 4.44 25.08 -6.71
CA ALA A 279 5.18 23.88 -6.37
C ALA A 279 5.04 22.81 -7.48
N PRO A 280 5.96 21.83 -7.57
CA PRO A 280 5.84 20.73 -8.54
C PRO A 280 4.61 19.86 -8.28
N GLU A 281 3.79 19.63 -9.32
CA GLU A 281 2.55 18.84 -9.30
C GLU A 281 2.67 17.64 -10.25
N ILE A 282 3.35 16.57 -9.82
CA ILE A 282 3.67 15.41 -10.67
C ILE A 282 2.72 14.26 -10.33
N HIS A 283 1.54 14.22 -10.95
CA HIS A 283 0.57 13.17 -10.65
C HIS A 283 -0.43 12.92 -11.79
N GLY A 284 -0.72 11.64 -12.06
CA GLY A 284 -1.80 11.22 -12.97
C GLY A 284 -3.15 10.96 -12.28
N TRP A 285 -3.17 11.05 -10.94
CA TRP A 285 -4.34 10.82 -10.10
C TRP A 285 -4.50 11.97 -9.10
N ALA A 286 -5.71 12.17 -8.60
CA ALA A 286 -5.99 13.18 -7.59
C ALA A 286 -7.14 12.77 -6.70
N ILE A 287 -7.16 13.30 -5.47
CA ILE A 287 -8.35 13.23 -4.63
C ILE A 287 -9.48 13.97 -5.34
N ALA A 288 -10.61 13.29 -5.50
CA ALA A 288 -11.84 13.83 -6.09
C ALA A 288 -12.76 14.43 -5.02
N VAL A 289 -12.80 13.79 -3.83
CA VAL A 289 -13.67 14.18 -2.72
C VAL A 289 -12.84 14.16 -1.44
N VAL A 290 -12.95 15.19 -0.60
CA VAL A 290 -12.25 15.23 0.70
C VAL A 290 -12.99 14.29 1.67
N PRO A 291 -12.32 13.31 2.30
CA PRO A 291 -12.97 12.47 3.30
C PRO A 291 -13.49 13.29 4.47
N LYS A 292 -14.61 12.86 5.09
CA LYS A 292 -15.30 13.60 6.15
C LYS A 292 -14.43 13.98 7.35
N ASP A 293 -13.41 13.18 7.65
CA ASP A 293 -12.50 13.34 8.79
C ASP A 293 -11.34 14.29 8.48
N PHE A 294 -11.30 14.84 7.26
CA PHE A 294 -10.29 15.77 6.79
C PHE A 294 -10.87 17.15 6.45
N GLU A 295 -10.02 18.15 6.52
CA GLU A 295 -10.27 19.52 6.08
C GLU A 295 -9.41 19.83 4.85
N LEU A 296 -9.99 20.57 3.90
CA LEU A 296 -9.29 21.05 2.72
C LEU A 296 -8.47 22.29 3.06
N LEU A 297 -7.15 22.17 3.02
CA LEU A 297 -6.23 23.25 3.39
C LEU A 297 -5.81 24.11 2.20
N ALA A 298 -5.54 23.49 1.05
CA ALA A 298 -5.10 24.19 -0.15
C ALA A 298 -5.62 23.50 -1.41
N ALA A 299 -5.84 24.28 -2.47
CA ALA A 299 -6.32 23.77 -3.75
C ALA A 299 -5.76 24.57 -4.95
N SER A 300 -5.63 23.89 -6.08
CA SER A 300 -5.43 24.47 -7.41
C SER A 300 -6.63 24.07 -8.30
N THR A 301 -6.39 23.38 -9.42
CA THR A 301 -7.43 22.59 -10.09
C THR A 301 -7.81 21.33 -9.30
N TYR A 302 -6.90 20.89 -8.43
CA TYR A 302 -7.05 19.69 -7.61
C TYR A 302 -7.00 20.03 -6.13
N ILE A 303 -7.39 19.05 -5.31
CA ILE A 303 -7.14 19.08 -3.87
C ILE A 303 -5.64 18.98 -3.66
N GLN A 304 -5.02 20.05 -3.15
CA GLN A 304 -3.56 20.15 -3.03
C GLN A 304 -3.05 19.85 -1.64
N SER A 305 -3.84 20.12 -0.60
CA SER A 305 -3.49 19.74 0.75
C SER A 305 -4.72 19.50 1.61
N ILE A 306 -4.64 18.46 2.45
CA ILE A 306 -5.66 18.12 3.44
C ILE A 306 -5.01 17.91 4.81
N LYS A 307 -5.82 18.05 5.87
CA LYS A 307 -5.42 17.80 7.25
C LYS A 307 -6.50 17.01 7.96
N HIS A 308 -6.13 16.01 8.74
CA HIS A 308 -7.07 15.28 9.59
C HIS A 308 -7.52 16.17 10.76
N LYS A 309 -8.82 16.16 11.08
CA LYS A 309 -9.42 17.02 12.12
C LYS A 309 -8.84 16.76 13.52
N ASP A 310 -8.75 15.49 13.88
CA ASP A 310 -8.37 15.08 15.25
C ASP A 310 -6.94 14.53 15.39
N LYS A 311 -6.21 14.33 14.29
CA LYS A 311 -4.88 13.70 14.29
C LYS A 311 -3.86 14.60 13.64
N PHE A 312 -2.60 14.47 14.03
CA PHE A 312 -1.50 15.16 13.38
C PHE A 312 -1.15 14.47 12.05
N ILE A 313 -2.08 14.49 11.10
CA ILE A 313 -1.94 13.91 9.77
C ILE A 313 -2.22 14.99 8.74
N TYR A 314 -1.26 15.18 7.84
CA TYR A 314 -1.35 16.10 6.72
C TYR A 314 -1.11 15.35 5.42
N GLY A 315 -1.60 15.89 4.31
CA GLY A 315 -1.23 15.45 2.98
C GLY A 315 -0.96 16.61 2.05
N SER A 316 -0.05 16.41 1.09
CA SER A 316 0.22 17.32 -0.02
C SER A 316 0.21 16.56 -1.35
N GLN A 317 -0.59 17.01 -2.32
CA GLN A 317 -0.57 16.46 -3.67
C GLN A 317 0.67 16.94 -4.45
N PHE A 318 1.07 18.19 -4.23
CA PHE A 318 2.35 18.73 -4.68
C PHE A 318 3.54 18.10 -3.93
N HIS A 319 4.73 18.24 -4.52
CA HIS A 319 5.98 17.70 -3.99
C HIS A 319 6.84 18.79 -3.31
N PRO A 320 6.72 19.00 -1.99
CA PRO A 320 7.57 19.96 -1.26
C PRO A 320 9.05 19.55 -1.22
N GLU A 321 9.37 18.28 -1.49
CA GLU A 321 10.70 17.67 -1.43
C GLU A 321 11.51 17.77 -2.73
N VAL A 322 10.87 18.17 -3.84
CA VAL A 322 11.56 18.24 -5.14
C VAL A 322 12.41 19.50 -5.24
N GLU A 323 13.71 19.32 -5.43
CA GLU A 323 14.70 20.40 -5.50
C GLU A 323 14.72 21.08 -6.89
N VAL A 324 13.81 22.04 -7.08
CA VAL A 324 13.78 22.94 -8.25
C VAL A 324 13.63 24.40 -7.82
N SER A 325 14.15 25.32 -8.62
CA SER A 325 14.26 26.75 -8.27
C SER A 325 12.92 27.45 -8.05
N TYR A 326 11.87 26.98 -8.73
CA TYR A 326 10.51 27.54 -8.62
C TYR A 326 9.68 26.91 -7.50
N ASN A 327 10.20 25.92 -6.76
CA ASN A 327 9.43 25.25 -5.70
C ASN A 327 9.34 26.13 -4.45
N GLU A 328 8.23 26.85 -4.31
CA GLU A 328 7.89 27.65 -3.13
C GLU A 328 7.24 26.81 -2.01
N GLY A 329 6.95 25.53 -2.29
CA GLY A 329 6.34 24.56 -1.38
C GLY A 329 7.28 23.97 -0.32
N LYS A 330 8.61 24.14 -0.45
CA LYS A 330 9.62 23.53 0.44
C LYS A 330 9.39 23.79 1.93
N LYS A 331 8.90 24.99 2.28
CA LYS A 331 8.60 25.36 3.67
C LYS A 331 7.52 24.48 4.29
N PHE A 332 6.62 23.90 3.51
CA PHE A 332 5.57 23.01 3.97
C PHE A 332 6.15 21.79 4.71
N LEU A 333 7.12 21.09 4.10
CA LEU A 333 7.79 19.95 4.72
C LEU A 333 8.57 20.38 5.97
N ILE A 334 9.31 21.50 5.89
CA ILE A 334 10.08 22.02 7.02
C ILE A 334 9.17 22.37 8.21
N ASN A 335 8.01 23.01 7.95
CA ASN A 335 7.05 23.36 8.97
C ASN A 335 6.43 22.10 9.61
N PHE A 336 6.05 21.11 8.80
CA PHE A 336 5.57 19.82 9.30
C PHE A 336 6.60 19.16 10.24
N LEU A 337 7.86 19.03 9.81
CA LEU A 337 8.92 18.43 10.61
C LEU A 337 9.22 19.22 11.90
N LYS A 338 9.24 20.55 11.84
CA LYS A 338 9.39 21.41 13.04
C LYS A 338 8.23 21.25 14.02
N MET A 339 7.00 21.13 13.53
CA MET A 339 5.82 20.89 14.36
C MET A 339 5.86 19.49 14.96
N ALA A 340 6.27 18.47 14.20
CA ALA A 340 6.43 17.10 14.69
C ALA A 340 7.50 17.01 15.79
N LEU A 341 8.66 17.65 15.59
CA LEU A 341 9.75 17.74 16.58
C LEU A 341 9.36 18.39 17.92
N LYS A 342 8.37 19.29 17.91
CA LYS A 342 7.86 19.93 19.13
C LYS A 342 6.90 19.04 19.90
N ASN A 343 6.28 18.07 19.22
CA ASN A 343 5.33 17.12 19.80
C ASN A 343 5.96 15.75 20.10
N SER A 344 7.25 15.56 19.76
CA SER A 344 8.00 14.30 19.88
C SER A 344 8.74 14.15 21.21
#